data_AF-G9QIQ3-F1
#
_entry.id   AF-G9QIQ3-F1
#
_cell.length_a   1.000
_cell.length_b   1.000
_cell.length_c   1.000
_cell.angle_alpha   90.00
_cell.angle_beta   90.00
_cell.angle_gamma   90.00
#
_symmetry.space_group_name_H-M   'P 1'
#
loop_
_entity.id
_entity.type
_entity.pdbx_description
1 polymer ?
#
loop_
_entity_poly.entity_id
_entity_poly.type
_entity_poly.pdbx_seq_one_letter_code
_entity_poly.pdbx_strand_id
1 'polypeptide(L)'
;MHFGKSWCNHVVRINENDYVNPQTANINALLNVHKGNYFKKYAMSTTLTMWSYYGLPLPKTDEGKMILLAVDSSYLGHYDDRFKDVHTAYLKLLEFEELIDLLNNTYKFEFEEIQGKYKLKSKINLNSEGYLETKLPLAELQGFFDFPIELPTKQFTLRNQFKEDIGDTYNTHSKEQLGNIISFALTGRKKFKYTYQTK
;
A
#
# COMPACT_ATOMS: atom_id res chain seq x y z
N MET A 1 -3.22 22.78 -7.75
CA MET A 1 -3.91 21.48 -7.81
C MET A 1 -3.32 20.42 -6.86
N HIS A 2 -2.52 20.76 -5.83
CA HIS A 2 -2.31 19.94 -4.62
C HIS A 2 -1.76 20.77 -3.45
N PHE A 3 -2.09 20.32 -2.23
CA PHE A 3 -1.40 20.60 -0.96
C PHE A 3 -1.20 19.25 -0.26
N GLY A 4 -0.02 18.64 -0.31
CA GLY A 4 0.25 17.42 0.46
C GLY A 4 1.33 16.50 -0.12
N LYS A 5 2.13 15.93 0.78
CA LYS A 5 3.11 14.87 0.50
C LYS A 5 2.51 13.52 0.90
N SER A 6 2.84 12.45 0.18
CA SER A 6 2.34 11.10 0.53
C SER A 6 3.26 9.98 0.06
N TRP A 7 3.14 8.82 0.70
CA TRP A 7 3.57 7.51 0.19
C TRP A 7 2.37 6.81 -0.43
N CYS A 8 2.55 6.18 -1.60
CA CYS A 8 1.44 5.51 -2.29
C CYS A 8 1.91 4.36 -3.16
N ASN A 9 1.14 3.27 -3.17
CA ASN A 9 1.34 2.09 -4.01
C ASN A 9 0.21 1.93 -5.05
N HIS A 10 -0.80 2.80 -5.08
CA HIS A 10 -1.88 2.71 -6.05
C HIS A 10 -1.49 3.25 -7.43
N VAL A 11 -2.14 2.75 -8.48
CA VAL A 11 -2.06 3.34 -9.82
C VAL A 11 -2.93 4.60 -9.82
N VAL A 12 -2.35 5.75 -10.15
CA VAL A 12 -3.02 7.07 -10.07
C VAL A 12 -3.31 7.68 -11.44
N ARG A 13 -2.86 7.04 -12.52
CA ARG A 13 -3.05 7.48 -13.90
C ARG A 13 -4.17 6.71 -14.59
N ILE A 14 -5.17 7.44 -15.11
CA ILE A 14 -6.18 6.88 -16.01
C ILE A 14 -5.57 6.63 -17.40
N ASN A 15 -4.78 7.58 -17.92
CA ASN A 15 -4.05 7.46 -19.19
C ASN A 15 -2.56 7.80 -18.99
N GLU A 16 -1.72 7.57 -20.00
CA GLU A 16 -0.26 7.76 -19.90
C GLU A 16 0.17 9.18 -19.52
N ASN A 17 -0.60 10.20 -19.94
CA ASN A 17 -0.33 11.62 -19.73
C ASN A 17 -1.14 12.21 -18.58
N ASP A 18 -1.91 11.38 -17.86
CA ASP A 18 -2.76 11.84 -16.77
C ASP A 18 -1.89 12.35 -15.60
N TYR A 19 -2.36 13.43 -14.97
CA TYR A 19 -1.61 14.18 -13.99
C TYR A 19 -1.16 13.33 -12.78
N VAL A 20 0.01 13.63 -12.23
CA VAL A 20 0.53 13.00 -11.01
C VAL A 20 1.04 14.08 -10.07
N ASN A 21 0.74 13.95 -8.77
CA ASN A 21 1.33 14.80 -7.74
C ASN A 21 2.85 14.56 -7.66
N PRO A 22 3.70 15.55 -7.97
CA PRO A 22 5.16 15.39 -7.87
C PRO A 22 5.65 15.24 -6.42
N GLN A 23 4.81 15.53 -5.42
CA GLN A 23 5.13 15.39 -4.00
C GLN A 23 4.77 14.02 -3.42
N THR A 24 4.35 13.07 -4.26
CA THR A 24 4.01 11.71 -3.84
C THR A 24 5.13 10.73 -4.22
N ALA A 25 5.64 10.00 -3.23
CA ALA A 25 6.51 8.85 -3.45
C ALA A 25 5.66 7.65 -3.87
N ASN A 26 5.61 7.39 -5.18
CA ASN A 26 4.82 6.30 -5.77
C ASN A 26 5.55 5.67 -6.95
N ILE A 27 5.97 4.41 -6.78
CA ILE A 27 6.73 3.67 -7.79
C ILE A 27 5.91 3.39 -9.06
N ASN A 28 4.59 3.18 -8.94
CA ASN A 28 3.71 3.07 -10.10
C ASN A 28 3.67 4.37 -10.90
N ALA A 29 3.72 5.50 -10.19
CA ALA A 29 3.78 6.80 -10.84
C ALA A 29 5.14 7.02 -11.52
N LEU A 30 6.24 6.66 -10.86
CA LEU A 30 7.60 6.74 -11.39
C LEU A 30 7.77 5.93 -12.68
N LEU A 31 7.22 4.71 -12.72
CA LEU A 31 7.35 3.79 -13.86
C LEU A 31 6.23 3.92 -14.91
N ASN A 32 5.52 5.05 -14.93
CA ASN A 32 4.45 5.33 -15.91
C ASN A 32 3.37 4.25 -16.02
N VAL A 33 3.06 3.62 -14.88
CA VAL A 33 1.93 2.69 -14.80
C VAL A 33 0.62 3.48 -14.83
N HIS A 34 -0.29 3.02 -15.68
CA HIS A 34 -1.61 3.58 -15.92
C HIS A 34 -2.60 2.45 -16.24
N LYS A 35 -3.86 2.78 -16.53
CA LYS A 35 -4.88 1.78 -16.90
C LYS A 35 -4.48 0.84 -18.05
N GLY A 36 -3.80 1.37 -19.07
CA GLY A 36 -3.44 0.64 -20.30
C GLY A 36 -2.46 -0.50 -20.05
N ASN A 37 -1.53 -0.32 -19.09
CA ASN A 37 -0.53 -1.30 -18.70
C ASN A 37 -0.69 -1.77 -17.24
N TYR A 38 -1.94 -1.80 -16.74
CA TYR A 38 -2.25 -1.99 -15.32
C TYR A 38 -1.57 -3.20 -14.67
N PHE A 39 -1.34 -4.29 -15.40
CA PHE A 39 -0.70 -5.51 -14.89
C PHE A 39 0.82 -5.37 -14.68
N LYS A 40 1.45 -4.27 -15.14
CA LYS A 40 2.84 -3.92 -14.81
C LYS A 40 2.97 -3.22 -13.45
N LYS A 41 1.87 -3.04 -12.72
CA LYS A 41 1.87 -2.30 -11.46
C LYS A 41 2.70 -2.99 -10.39
N TYR A 42 3.32 -2.18 -9.54
CA TYR A 42 3.70 -2.56 -8.19
C TYR A 42 2.41 -2.86 -7.41
N ALA A 43 2.23 -4.13 -7.07
CA ALA A 43 1.09 -4.66 -6.33
C ALA A 43 1.51 -5.15 -4.94
N MET A 44 2.38 -4.39 -4.28
CA MET A 44 2.88 -4.64 -2.93
C MET A 44 2.61 -3.42 -2.03
N SER A 45 2.86 -3.55 -0.73
CA SER A 45 2.60 -2.52 0.28
C SER A 45 3.51 -1.29 0.12
N THR A 46 3.00 -0.12 0.50
CA THR A 46 3.84 1.07 0.69
C THR A 46 4.93 0.85 1.75
N THR A 47 4.67 -0.02 2.73
CA THR A 47 5.63 -0.40 3.76
C THR A 47 6.93 -0.92 3.17
N LEU A 48 6.90 -1.81 2.18
CA LEU A 48 8.12 -2.32 1.53
C LEU A 48 8.89 -1.21 0.79
N THR A 49 8.18 -0.27 0.15
CA THR A 49 8.84 0.88 -0.49
C THR A 49 9.54 1.76 0.55
N MET A 50 8.88 2.03 1.68
CA MET A 50 9.48 2.77 2.80
C MET A 50 10.67 2.02 3.41
N TRP A 51 10.55 0.70 3.55
CA TRP A 51 11.60 -0.16 4.12
C TRP A 51 12.90 -0.05 3.32
N SER A 52 12.77 -0.16 1.99
CA SER A 52 13.90 -0.02 1.05
C SER A 52 14.46 1.40 1.07
N TYR A 53 13.59 2.42 1.00
CA TYR A 53 14.02 3.83 1.00
C TYR A 53 14.82 4.23 2.25
N TYR A 54 14.41 3.75 3.43
CA TYR A 54 15.12 4.03 4.68
C TYR A 54 16.27 3.07 4.95
N GLY A 55 16.52 2.09 4.07
CA GLY A 55 17.60 1.11 4.23
C GLY A 55 17.45 0.26 5.50
N LEU A 56 16.21 -0.07 5.87
CA LEU A 56 15.96 -0.87 7.08
C LEU A 56 16.36 -2.33 6.84
N PRO A 57 17.02 -2.99 7.82
CA PRO A 57 17.32 -4.41 7.70
C PRO A 57 16.03 -5.22 7.61
N LEU A 58 16.07 -6.33 6.86
CA LEU A 58 14.98 -7.30 6.88
C LEU A 58 14.89 -7.95 8.27
N PRO A 59 13.68 -8.38 8.70
CA PRO A 59 13.54 -9.17 9.91
C PRO A 59 14.43 -10.41 9.88
N LYS A 60 15.03 -10.75 11.02
CA LYS A 60 16.03 -11.84 11.10
C LYS A 60 15.43 -13.23 10.87
N THR A 61 14.15 -13.40 11.23
CA THR A 61 13.46 -14.69 11.12
C THR A 61 12.57 -14.72 9.88
N ASP A 62 12.38 -15.90 9.33
CA ASP A 62 11.47 -16.09 8.19
C ASP A 62 10.03 -15.71 8.54
N GLU A 63 9.58 -16.01 9.77
CA GLU A 63 8.28 -15.57 10.26
C GLU A 63 8.15 -14.04 10.27
N GLY A 64 9.19 -13.31 10.69
CA GLY A 64 9.20 -11.84 10.63
C GLY A 64 9.14 -11.30 9.20
N LYS A 65 9.88 -11.92 8.27
CA LYS A 65 9.84 -11.58 6.83
C LYS A 65 8.46 -11.88 6.23
N MET A 66 7.83 -12.98 6.64
CA MET A 66 6.46 -13.31 6.24
C MET A 66 5.45 -12.29 6.76
N ILE A 67 5.60 -11.82 8.00
CA ILE A 67 4.77 -10.73 8.55
C ILE A 67 4.94 -9.46 7.71
N LEU A 68 6.17 -9.08 7.36
CA LEU A 68 6.45 -7.92 6.51
C LEU A 68 5.78 -8.05 5.12
N LEU A 69 5.91 -9.21 4.48
CA LEU A 69 5.25 -9.51 3.19
C LEU A 69 3.72 -9.64 3.31
N ALA A 70 3.20 -9.95 4.49
CA ALA A 70 1.77 -10.05 4.75
C ALA A 70 1.07 -8.69 4.88
N VAL A 71 1.83 -7.60 5.09
CA VAL A 71 1.31 -6.23 5.05
C VAL A 71 0.74 -5.93 3.66
N ASP A 72 -0.52 -5.48 3.63
CA ASP A 72 -1.31 -5.26 2.40
C ASP A 72 -1.33 -6.48 1.46
N SER A 73 -1.14 -7.69 2.02
CA SER A 73 -1.04 -8.94 1.25
C SER A 73 -0.02 -8.89 0.11
N SER A 74 1.14 -8.24 0.34
CA SER A 74 2.20 -8.07 -0.67
C SER A 74 2.69 -9.39 -1.28
N TYR A 75 2.61 -10.51 -0.54
CA TYR A 75 2.95 -11.85 -1.02
C TYR A 75 2.10 -12.36 -2.19
N LEU A 76 0.87 -11.86 -2.38
CA LEU A 76 -0.07 -12.44 -3.35
C LEU A 76 0.44 -12.38 -4.79
N GLY A 77 1.23 -11.37 -5.15
CA GLY A 77 1.78 -11.23 -6.49
C GLY A 77 2.69 -12.40 -6.89
N HIS A 78 3.36 -13.05 -5.93
CA HIS A 78 4.22 -14.21 -6.20
C HIS A 78 3.43 -15.45 -6.61
N TYR A 79 2.19 -15.60 -6.12
CA TYR A 79 1.32 -16.77 -6.32
C TYR A 79 0.26 -16.54 -7.41
N ASP A 80 0.39 -15.48 -8.20
CA ASP A 80 -0.48 -15.17 -9.33
C ASP A 80 0.38 -15.10 -10.60
N ASP A 81 0.16 -16.02 -11.54
CA ASP A 81 0.94 -16.12 -12.78
C ASP A 81 0.96 -14.82 -13.59
N ARG A 82 -0.07 -13.97 -13.45
CA ARG A 82 -0.15 -12.68 -14.15
C ARG A 82 0.79 -11.64 -13.55
N PHE A 83 1.22 -11.84 -12.31
CA PHE A 83 2.00 -10.89 -11.52
C PHE A 83 3.35 -11.43 -11.04
N LYS A 84 3.60 -12.75 -11.06
CA LYS A 84 4.80 -13.35 -10.46
C LYS A 84 6.11 -12.74 -10.96
N ASP A 85 6.25 -12.58 -12.27
CA ASP A 85 7.45 -11.98 -12.87
C ASP A 85 7.60 -10.50 -12.50
N VAL A 86 6.49 -9.76 -12.53
CA VAL A 86 6.45 -8.33 -12.18
C VAL A 86 6.78 -8.14 -10.69
N HIS A 87 6.22 -8.99 -9.83
CA HIS A 87 6.45 -9.01 -8.40
C HIS A 87 7.91 -9.27 -8.08
N THR A 88 8.49 -10.30 -8.69
CA THR A 88 9.92 -10.65 -8.57
C THR A 88 10.82 -9.49 -9.02
N ALA A 89 10.49 -8.83 -10.14
CA ALA A 89 11.25 -7.69 -10.64
C ALA A 89 11.23 -6.50 -9.67
N TYR A 90 10.09 -6.23 -9.02
CA TYR A 90 10.00 -5.19 -8.02
C TYR A 90 10.75 -5.52 -6.72
N LEU A 91 10.76 -6.78 -6.28
CA LEU A 91 11.57 -7.18 -5.12
C LEU A 91 13.07 -6.96 -5.39
N LYS A 92 13.56 -7.30 -6.59
CA LYS A 92 14.94 -6.99 -7.00
C LYS A 92 15.21 -5.48 -7.07
N LEU A 93 14.27 -4.71 -7.62
CA LEU A 93 14.38 -3.25 -7.68
C LEU A 93 14.47 -2.60 -6.30
N LEU A 94 13.85 -3.22 -5.29
CA LEU A 94 13.87 -2.77 -3.89
C LEU A 94 15.01 -3.42 -3.08
N GLU A 95 15.86 -4.23 -3.71
CA GLU A 95 16.99 -4.94 -3.10
C GLU A 95 16.56 -5.95 -2.01
N PHE A 96 15.47 -6.68 -2.29
CA PHE A 96 14.87 -7.70 -1.42
C PHE A 96 14.93 -9.11 -2.01
N GLU A 97 16.05 -9.48 -2.62
CA GLU A 97 16.29 -10.81 -3.20
C GLU A 97 16.03 -11.94 -2.20
N GLU A 98 16.42 -11.75 -0.94
CA GLU A 98 16.18 -12.72 0.13
C GLU A 98 14.68 -13.04 0.32
N LEU A 99 13.79 -12.07 0.09
CA LEU A 99 12.34 -12.32 0.16
C LEU A 99 11.85 -13.17 -1.01
N ILE A 100 12.54 -13.16 -2.15
CA ILE A 100 12.22 -14.02 -3.30
C ILE A 100 12.51 -15.48 -2.94
N ASP A 101 13.66 -15.74 -2.30
CA ASP A 101 14.03 -17.09 -1.85
C ASP A 101 13.04 -17.62 -0.81
N LEU A 102 12.61 -16.78 0.13
CA LEU A 102 11.56 -17.14 1.09
C LEU A 102 10.24 -17.49 0.39
N LEU A 103 9.80 -16.65 -0.56
CA LEU A 103 8.55 -16.87 -1.30
C LEU A 103 8.58 -18.15 -2.14
N ASN A 104 9.72 -18.48 -2.73
CA ASN A 104 9.91 -19.72 -3.49
C ASN A 104 9.83 -20.98 -2.61
N ASN A 105 10.13 -20.86 -1.31
CA ASN A 105 10.13 -21.95 -0.33
C ASN A 105 8.89 -21.97 0.57
N THR A 106 7.89 -21.14 0.29
CA THR A 106 6.64 -21.05 1.06
C THR A 106 5.42 -21.15 0.16
N TYR A 107 4.29 -21.50 0.76
CA TYR A 107 2.99 -21.58 0.11
C TYR A 107 2.09 -20.42 0.53
N LYS A 108 1.16 -20.07 -0.37
CA LYS A 108 0.18 -19.01 -0.14
C LYS A 108 -0.59 -19.16 1.18
N PHE A 109 -0.97 -20.39 1.56
CA PHE A 109 -1.76 -20.64 2.76
C PHE A 109 -0.97 -20.32 4.05
N GLU A 110 0.36 -20.47 4.05
CA GLU A 110 1.19 -20.15 5.22
C GLU A 110 1.15 -18.66 5.55
N PHE A 111 1.09 -17.79 4.53
CA PHE A 111 0.87 -16.36 4.73
C PHE A 111 -0.55 -16.06 5.27
N GLU A 112 -1.56 -16.82 4.84
CA GLU A 112 -2.92 -16.69 5.36
C GLU A 112 -3.00 -17.10 6.84
N GLU A 113 -2.26 -18.14 7.23
CA GLU A 113 -2.08 -18.56 8.62
C GLU A 113 -1.34 -17.49 9.45
N ILE A 114 -0.26 -16.90 8.93
CA ILE A 114 0.44 -15.77 9.57
C ILE A 114 -0.50 -14.57 9.76
N GLN A 115 -1.30 -14.22 8.73
CA GLN A 115 -2.29 -13.15 8.84
C GLN A 115 -3.35 -13.45 9.91
N GLY A 116 -3.77 -14.70 10.04
CA GLY A 116 -4.70 -15.15 11.08
C GLY A 116 -4.09 -15.10 12.48
N LYS A 117 -2.92 -15.74 12.66
CA LYS A 117 -2.17 -15.83 13.92
C LYS A 117 -1.96 -14.46 14.55
N TYR A 118 -1.45 -13.51 13.77
CA TYR A 118 -1.15 -12.17 14.25
C TYR A 118 -2.26 -11.15 13.99
N LYS A 119 -3.44 -11.59 13.53
CA LYS A 119 -4.60 -10.74 13.25
C LYS A 119 -4.25 -9.54 12.38
N LEU A 120 -3.35 -9.70 11.40
CA LEU A 120 -2.71 -8.60 10.63
C LEU A 120 -3.71 -7.73 9.84
N LYS A 121 -4.95 -8.20 9.66
CA LYS A 121 -6.05 -7.45 9.03
C LYS A 121 -6.88 -6.63 10.03
N SER A 122 -6.52 -6.63 11.31
CA SER A 122 -7.19 -5.83 12.34
C SER A 122 -7.04 -4.35 12.05
N LYS A 123 -8.15 -3.62 12.15
CA LYS A 123 -8.16 -2.17 11.94
C LYS A 123 -7.49 -1.45 13.11
N ILE A 124 -6.94 -0.29 12.81
CA ILE A 124 -6.62 0.75 13.78
C ILE A 124 -7.76 1.77 13.68
N ASN A 125 -8.47 2.00 14.79
CA ASN A 125 -9.62 2.90 14.83
C ASN A 125 -9.37 4.04 15.82
N LEU A 126 -10.11 5.13 15.66
CA LEU A 126 -10.21 6.17 16.68
C LEU A 126 -11.35 5.82 17.63
N ASN A 127 -11.08 5.78 18.94
CA ASN A 127 -12.10 5.56 19.95
C ASN A 127 -12.92 6.84 20.23
N SER A 128 -13.96 6.74 21.06
CA SER A 128 -14.83 7.87 21.42
C SER A 128 -14.12 9.00 22.17
N GLU A 129 -12.96 8.72 22.75
CA GLU A 129 -12.12 9.68 23.47
C GLU A 129 -11.05 10.32 22.56
N GLY A 130 -10.96 9.93 21.29
CA GLY A 130 -10.00 10.50 20.35
C GLY A 130 -8.60 9.87 20.40
N TYR A 131 -8.45 8.66 20.95
CA TYR A 131 -7.19 7.90 20.91
C TYR A 131 -7.27 6.76 19.90
N LEU A 132 -6.13 6.33 19.36
CA LEU A 132 -6.08 5.15 18.51
C LEU A 132 -6.20 3.89 19.35
N GLU A 133 -6.91 2.89 18.83
CA GLU A 133 -7.02 1.55 19.39
C GLU A 133 -6.92 0.49 18.28
N THR A 134 -6.47 -0.71 18.64
CA THR A 134 -6.40 -1.83 17.70
C THR A 134 -6.46 -3.18 18.40
N LYS A 135 -6.84 -4.22 17.66
CA LYS A 135 -6.75 -5.62 18.07
C LYS A 135 -5.46 -6.30 17.57
N LEU A 136 -4.59 -5.58 16.87
CA LEU A 136 -3.26 -6.08 16.53
C LEU A 136 -2.49 -6.40 17.82
N PRO A 137 -1.83 -7.56 17.91
CA PRO A 137 -1.04 -7.92 19.08
C PRO A 137 0.32 -7.21 19.03
N LEU A 138 0.35 -5.89 19.25
CA LEU A 138 1.54 -5.05 19.08
C LEU A 138 2.75 -5.55 19.88
N ALA A 139 2.53 -6.01 21.12
CA ALA A 139 3.59 -6.57 21.96
C ALA A 139 4.22 -7.85 21.37
N GLU A 140 3.42 -8.72 20.73
CA GLU A 140 3.94 -9.91 20.05
C GLU A 140 4.68 -9.52 18.76
N LEU A 141 4.11 -8.57 17.99
CA LEU A 141 4.71 -8.07 16.76
C LEU A 141 6.06 -7.38 17.00
N GLN A 142 6.22 -6.70 18.14
CA GLN A 142 7.48 -6.06 18.53
C GLN A 142 8.67 -7.03 18.53
N GLY A 143 8.45 -8.32 18.80
CA GLY A 143 9.52 -9.33 18.82
C GLY A 143 10.16 -9.60 17.46
N PHE A 144 9.56 -9.15 16.35
CA PHE A 144 10.07 -9.36 14.99
C PHE A 144 10.80 -8.14 14.40
N PHE A 145 10.70 -6.97 15.04
CA PHE A 145 11.17 -5.71 14.50
C PHE A 145 12.02 -4.94 15.53
N ASP A 146 13.16 -4.41 15.09
CA ASP A 146 14.10 -3.69 15.96
C ASP A 146 13.68 -2.22 16.21
N PHE A 147 12.51 -1.79 15.70
CA PHE A 147 11.95 -0.46 15.93
C PHE A 147 10.63 -0.53 16.72
N PRO A 148 10.25 0.53 17.46
CA PRO A 148 9.03 0.52 18.27
C PRO A 148 7.76 0.32 17.43
N ILE A 149 6.95 -0.67 17.82
CA ILE A 149 5.61 -0.94 17.29
C ILE A 149 4.59 -0.55 18.35
N GLU A 150 4.15 0.71 18.33
CA GLU A 150 3.24 1.26 19.33
C GLU A 150 2.21 2.22 18.71
N LEU A 151 1.09 2.41 19.41
CA LEU A 151 0.14 3.46 19.07
C LEU A 151 0.58 4.79 19.69
N PRO A 152 0.38 5.92 19.01
CA PRO A 152 0.64 7.23 19.60
C PRO A 152 -0.27 7.46 20.81
N THR A 153 0.28 8.06 21.85
CA THR A 153 -0.43 8.40 23.09
C THR A 153 -1.19 9.74 23.02
N LYS A 154 -1.12 10.43 21.88
CA LYS A 154 -1.75 11.74 21.68
C LYS A 154 -3.20 11.58 21.25
N GLN A 155 -4.05 12.44 21.79
CA GLN A 155 -5.43 12.59 21.34
C GLN A 155 -5.47 13.26 19.96
N PHE A 156 -6.31 12.75 19.06
CA PHE A 156 -6.57 13.30 17.74
C PHE A 156 -7.81 14.19 17.77
N THR A 157 -7.73 15.31 17.06
CA THR A 157 -8.87 16.22 16.83
C THR A 157 -9.20 16.28 15.35
N LEU A 158 -10.49 16.33 15.01
CA LEU A 158 -10.92 16.50 13.62
C LEU A 158 -10.40 17.84 13.08
N ARG A 159 -9.58 17.78 12.02
CA ARG A 159 -9.04 18.97 11.35
C ARG A 159 -9.78 19.31 10.05
N ASN A 160 -10.01 18.31 9.21
CA ASN A 160 -10.66 18.44 7.91
C ASN A 160 -11.56 17.23 7.67
N GLN A 161 -12.67 17.46 6.97
CA GLN A 161 -13.55 16.41 6.49
C GLN A 161 -13.76 16.59 4.99
N PHE A 162 -13.64 15.50 4.25
CA PHE A 162 -13.74 15.48 2.79
C PHE A 162 -14.83 14.52 2.34
N LYS A 163 -15.29 14.66 1.10
CA LYS A 163 -16.21 13.71 0.47
C LYS A 163 -15.43 12.68 -0.34
N GLU A 164 -15.97 11.49 -0.44
CA GLU A 164 -15.44 10.42 -1.29
C GLU A 164 -16.50 9.95 -2.28
N ASP A 165 -16.04 9.49 -3.44
CA ASP A 165 -16.90 8.91 -4.47
C ASP A 165 -16.11 7.90 -5.32
N ILE A 166 -16.83 7.13 -6.13
CA ILE A 166 -16.30 6.13 -7.04
C ILE A 166 -16.66 6.48 -8.47
N GLY A 167 -15.82 6.06 -9.40
CA GLY A 167 -16.09 6.26 -10.81
C GLY A 167 -15.51 5.16 -11.67
N ASP A 168 -15.60 5.38 -12.98
CA ASP A 168 -15.10 4.45 -13.97
C ASP A 168 -14.30 5.14 -15.07
N THR A 169 -13.36 4.39 -15.61
CA THR A 169 -12.43 4.89 -16.63
C THR A 169 -12.97 4.75 -18.06
N TYR A 170 -14.24 4.35 -18.21
CA TYR A 170 -14.92 4.32 -19.51
C TYR A 170 -15.49 5.70 -19.82
N ASN A 171 -16.13 6.35 -18.83
CA ASN A 171 -16.68 7.69 -18.95
C ASN A 171 -15.69 8.79 -18.54
N THR A 172 -14.70 8.46 -17.70
CA THR A 172 -13.66 9.40 -17.26
C THR A 172 -12.32 8.98 -17.86
N HIS A 173 -11.74 9.83 -18.70
CA HIS A 173 -10.47 9.61 -19.38
C HIS A 173 -9.30 10.35 -18.72
N SER A 174 -9.58 11.37 -17.92
CA SER A 174 -8.58 12.16 -17.17
C SER A 174 -9.15 12.60 -15.82
N LYS A 175 -8.28 12.73 -14.81
CA LYS A 175 -8.65 13.27 -13.49
C LYS A 175 -9.13 14.73 -13.57
N GLU A 176 -8.73 15.47 -14.59
CA GLU A 176 -9.17 16.85 -14.78
C GLU A 176 -10.70 16.99 -14.90
N GLN A 177 -11.38 15.92 -15.33
CA GLN A 177 -12.84 15.88 -15.45
C GLN A 177 -13.57 15.83 -14.10
N LEU A 178 -12.89 15.45 -13.00
CA LEU A 178 -13.54 15.23 -11.70
C LEU A 178 -13.58 16.50 -10.82
N GLY A 179 -12.71 17.48 -11.09
CA GLY A 179 -12.61 18.72 -10.31
C GLY A 179 -12.19 18.54 -8.84
N ASN A 180 -11.47 19.51 -8.26
CA ASN A 180 -11.16 19.60 -6.81
C ASN A 180 -10.74 18.30 -6.10
N ILE A 181 -9.96 17.45 -6.77
CA ILE A 181 -9.50 16.18 -6.21
C ILE A 181 -8.43 16.43 -5.13
N ILE A 182 -8.60 15.76 -4.00
CA ILE A 182 -7.61 15.65 -2.92
C ILE A 182 -6.80 14.36 -3.07
N SER A 183 -7.45 13.23 -3.36
CA SER A 183 -6.80 11.93 -3.58
C SER A 183 -7.50 11.15 -4.69
N PHE A 184 -6.75 10.29 -5.38
CA PHE A 184 -7.29 9.43 -6.44
C PHE A 184 -6.51 8.11 -6.48
N ALA A 185 -7.21 7.00 -6.68
CA ALA A 185 -6.60 5.69 -6.90
C ALA A 185 -7.47 4.82 -7.81
N LEU A 186 -6.85 4.15 -8.78
CA LEU A 186 -7.49 3.02 -9.46
C LEU A 186 -7.62 1.86 -8.47
N THR A 187 -8.85 1.36 -8.28
CA THR A 187 -9.16 0.14 -7.52
C THR A 187 -9.24 -1.10 -8.42
N GLY A 188 -9.01 -0.89 -9.71
CA GLY A 188 -8.89 -1.89 -10.77
C GLY A 188 -8.72 -1.15 -12.09
N ARG A 189 -8.44 -1.87 -13.18
CA ARG A 189 -8.28 -1.25 -14.51
C ARG A 189 -9.48 -0.38 -14.92
N LYS A 190 -10.69 -0.73 -14.48
CA LYS A 190 -11.93 -0.08 -14.95
C LYS A 190 -12.56 0.87 -13.93
N LYS A 191 -12.13 0.85 -12.66
CA LYS A 191 -12.78 1.55 -11.55
C LYS A 191 -11.76 2.35 -10.75
N PHE A 192 -12.22 3.45 -10.17
CA PHE A 192 -11.41 4.27 -9.27
C PHE A 192 -12.22 4.76 -8.09
N LYS A 193 -11.50 5.17 -7.05
CA LYS A 193 -12.02 5.90 -5.90
C LYS A 193 -11.27 7.22 -5.79
N TYR A 194 -11.96 8.28 -5.39
CA TYR A 194 -11.37 9.59 -5.23
C TYR A 194 -12.00 10.34 -4.05
N THR A 195 -11.20 11.22 -3.46
CA THR A 195 -11.62 12.15 -2.41
C THR A 195 -11.59 13.56 -2.97
N TYR A 196 -12.59 14.38 -2.66
CA TYR A 196 -12.72 15.74 -3.16
C TYR A 196 -13.27 16.70 -2.10
N GLN A 197 -13.06 18.00 -2.34
CA GLN A 197 -13.64 19.07 -1.54
C GLN A 197 -14.76 19.74 -2.33
N THR A 198 -15.95 19.86 -1.74
CA THR A 198 -17.03 20.67 -2.31
C THR A 198 -16.61 22.14 -2.35
N LYS A 199 -16.89 22.82 -3.46
CA LYS A 199 -16.77 24.27 -3.53
C LYS A 199 -17.67 24.94 -2.50
#